data_AF-A0A0R2MRG4-F1
#
_entry.id   AF-A0A0R2MRG4-F1
#
_cell.length_a   1.000
_cell.length_b   1.000
_cell.length_c   1.000
_cell.angle_alpha   90.00
_cell.angle_beta   90.00
_cell.angle_gamma   90.00
#
_symmetry.space_group_name_H-M   'P 1'
#
loop_
_entity.id
_entity.type
_entity.pdbx_description
1 polymer ?
#
loop_
_entity_poly.entity_id
_entity_poly.type
_entity_poly.pdbx_seq_one_letter_code
_entity_poly.pdbx_strand_id
1 'polypeptide(L)' 'MDDFADAILTVHEANRKQQMWEYFFTRFKEVDASGRHSMRLAGDFRTFPSLVTQIERLGFRVTYETGFTCFNWQGVF' A
#
# COMPACT_ATOMS: atom_id res chain seq x y z
N MET A 1 -21.66 -18.01 18.65
CA MET A 1 -20.24 -18.39 18.72
C MET A 1 -19.59 -17.89 17.43
N ASP A 2 -19.79 -16.60 17.13
CA ASP A 2 -19.41 -15.95 15.86
C ASP A 2 -18.48 -14.74 16.10
N ASP A 3 -18.61 -14.04 17.23
CA ASP A 3 -17.79 -12.87 17.58
C ASP A 3 -16.27 -13.12 17.60
N PHE A 4 -15.83 -14.33 17.96
CA PHE A 4 -14.40 -14.63 18.07
C PHE A 4 -13.74 -14.85 16.70
N ALA A 5 -14.46 -15.46 15.75
CA ALA A 5 -13.96 -15.66 14.39
C ALA A 5 -13.90 -14.34 13.64
N ASP A 6 -14.93 -13.51 13.76
CA ASP A 6 -14.95 -12.15 13.18
C ASP A 6 -13.88 -11.25 13.79
N ALA A 7 -13.61 -11.35 15.10
CA ALA A 7 -12.52 -10.63 15.74
C ALA A 7 -11.14 -11.06 15.23
N ILE A 8 -10.90 -12.38 15.05
CA ILE A 8 -9.63 -12.89 14.50
C ILE A 8 -9.45 -12.44 13.05
N LEU A 9 -10.49 -12.51 12.23
CA LEU A 9 -10.45 -12.06 10.84
C LEU A 9 -10.15 -10.56 10.76
N THR A 10 -10.80 -9.75 11.60
CA THR A 10 -10.57 -8.30 11.67
C THR A 10 -9.14 -7.97 12.07
N VAL A 11 -8.58 -8.65 13.08
CA VAL A 11 -7.19 -8.46 13.51
C VAL A 11 -6.22 -8.92 12.41
N HIS A 12 -6.52 -10.02 11.73
CA HIS A 12 -5.68 -10.54 10.66
C HIS A 12 -5.64 -9.58 9.45
N GLU A 13 -6.78 -9.03 9.05
CA GLU A 13 -6.88 -8.04 7.97
C GLU A 13 -6.17 -6.73 8.34
N ALA A 14 -6.32 -6.26 9.58
CA ALA A 14 -5.61 -5.09 10.08
C ALA A 14 -4.09 -5.28 10.05
N ASN A 15 -3.60 -6.44 10.51
CA ASN A 15 -2.17 -6.78 10.49
C ASN A 15 -1.64 -6.84 9.06
N ARG A 16 -2.37 -7.46 8.14
CA ARG A 16 -1.98 -7.52 6.72
C ARG A 16 -1.94 -6.14 6.07
N LYS A 17 -2.93 -5.29 6.35
CA LYS A 17 -2.94 -3.91 5.88
C LYS A 17 -1.72 -3.13 6.40
N GLN A 18 -1.38 -3.30 7.68
CA GLN A 18 -0.20 -2.66 8.27
C GLN A 18 1.10 -3.13 7.61
N GLN A 19 1.27 -4.44 7.39
CA GLN A 19 2.45 -4.98 6.69
C GLN A 19 2.60 -4.40 5.28
N MET A 20 1.48 -4.28 4.55
CA MET A 20 1.48 -3.67 3.20
C MET A 20 1.82 -2.19 3.23
N TRP A 21 1.36 -1.46 4.25
CA TRP A 21 1.74 -0.06 4.47
C TRP A 21 3.23 0.10 4.75
N GLU A 22 3.80 -0.72 5.64
CA GLU A 22 5.23 -0.70 5.97
C GLU A 22 6.09 -1.05 4.76
N TYR A 23 5.65 -2.02 3.94
CA TYR A 23 6.30 -2.37 2.68
C TYR A 23 6.29 -1.20 1.69
N PHE A 24 5.13 -0.56 1.49
CA PHE A 24 5.01 0.63 0.66
C PHE A 24 5.93 1.75 1.14
N PHE A 25 5.88 2.08 2.43
CA PHE A 25 6.59 3.22 2.98
C PHE A 25 8.11 3.05 2.97
N THR A 26 8.60 1.84 3.26
CA THR A 26 10.02 1.52 3.18
C THR A 26 10.54 1.69 1.76
N ARG A 27 9.82 1.16 0.78
CA ARG A 27 10.21 1.27 -0.63
C ARG A 27 10.10 2.70 -1.16
N PHE A 28 9.09 3.44 -0.72
CA PHE A 28 8.96 4.86 -1.05
C PHE A 28 10.20 5.64 -0.61
N LYS A 29 10.63 5.49 0.66
CA LYS A 29 11.83 6.16 1.18
C LYS A 29 13.09 5.85 0.39
N GLU A 30 13.30 4.58 0.04
CA GLU A 30 14.46 4.15 -0.76
C GLU A 30 14.43 4.78 -2.16
N VAL A 31 13.28 4.78 -2.83
CA VAL A 31 13.13 5.27 -4.19
C VAL A 31 13.19 6.79 -4.25
N ASP A 32 12.55 7.48 -3.32
CA ASP A 32 12.56 8.94 -3.24
C ASP A 32 13.97 9.48 -2.93
N ALA A 33 14.70 8.83 -2.02
CA ALA A 33 16.11 9.15 -1.74
C ALA A 33 17.04 8.96 -2.96
N SER A 34 16.64 8.15 -3.94
CA SER A 34 17.36 7.99 -5.22
C SER A 34 17.01 9.06 -6.27
N GLY A 35 16.15 10.02 -5.94
CA GLY A 35 15.66 11.07 -6.85
C GLY A 35 14.64 10.56 -7.87
N ARG A 36 14.06 9.38 -7.65
CA ARG A 36 13.03 8.80 -8.52
C ARG A 36 11.65 9.14 -8.00
N HIS A 37 10.72 9.33 -8.93
CA HIS A 37 9.33 9.68 -8.63
C HIS A 37 8.32 8.59 -9.03
N SER A 38 8.82 7.36 -9.21
CA SER A 38 8.01 6.20 -9.51
C SER A 38 8.62 4.92 -8.94
N MET A 39 7.76 4.10 -8.33
CA MET A 39 8.11 2.77 -7.87
C MET A 39 7.07 1.74 -8.28
N ARG A 40 7.54 0.50 -8.46
CA ARG A 40 6.74 -0.66 -8.78
C ARG A 40 6.92 -1.69 -7.68
N LEU A 41 5.82 -2.06 -7.03
CA LEU A 41 5.81 -3.03 -5.94
C LEU A 41 5.12 -4.31 -6.38
N ALA A 42 5.71 -5.44 -6.02
CA ALA A 42 5.07 -6.73 -6.16
C ALA A 42 3.94 -6.84 -5.14
N GLY A 43 2.80 -7.34 -5.57
CA GLY A 43 1.61 -7.47 -4.71
C GLY A 43 0.44 -6.65 -5.22
N ASP A 44 -0.75 -7.22 -5.03
CA ASP A 44 -2.00 -6.62 -5.46
C ASP A 44 -2.59 -5.75 -4.35
N PHE A 45 -2.23 -4.47 -4.34
CA PHE A 45 -2.78 -3.51 -3.38
C PHE A 45 -4.29 -3.28 -3.55
N ARG A 46 -4.94 -3.79 -4.63
CA ARG A 46 -6.40 -3.75 -4.80
C ARG A 46 -7.14 -4.52 -3.70
N THR A 47 -6.47 -5.47 -3.07
CA THR A 47 -7.00 -6.21 -1.90
C THR A 47 -7.17 -5.32 -0.66
N PHE A 48 -6.51 -4.15 -0.62
CA PHE A 48 -6.59 -3.18 0.48
C PHE A 48 -7.05 -1.81 -0.04
N PRO A 49 -8.32 -1.65 -0.46
CA PRO A 49 -8.80 -0.41 -1.08
C PRO A 49 -8.64 0.81 -0.17
N SER A 50 -8.86 0.64 1.14
CA SER A 50 -8.65 1.74 2.11
C SER A 50 -7.20 2.19 2.23
N LEU A 51 -6.23 1.30 1.98
CA LEU A 51 -4.81 1.63 1.93
C LEU A 51 -4.48 2.43 0.66
N VAL A 52 -5.00 1.98 -0.49
CA VAL A 52 -4.84 2.68 -1.77
C VAL A 52 -5.38 4.10 -1.68
N THR A 53 -6.59 4.30 -1.16
CA THR A 53 -7.17 5.64 -0.99
C THR A 53 -6.31 6.52 -0.07
N GLN A 54 -5.70 5.97 0.97
CA GLN A 54 -4.77 6.73 1.82
C GLN A 54 -3.53 7.17 1.03
N ILE A 55 -2.94 6.27 0.23
CA ILE A 55 -1.80 6.55 -0.63
C ILE A 55 -2.15 7.63 -1.67
N GLU A 56 -3.32 7.54 -2.30
CA GLU A 56 -3.78 8.54 -3.28
C GLU A 56 -3.99 9.92 -2.64
N ARG A 57 -4.53 9.98 -1.42
CA ARG A 57 -4.69 11.23 -0.66
C ARG A 57 -3.37 11.89 -0.30
N LEU A 58 -2.27 11.13 -0.25
CA LEU A 58 -0.93 11.66 -0.06
C LEU A 58 -0.35 12.23 -1.37
N GLY A 59 -1.07 12.18 -2.49
CA GLY A 59 -0.63 12.74 -3.77
C GLY A 59 -0.03 11.71 -4.74
N PHE A 60 -0.09 10.42 -4.41
CA PHE A 60 0.36 9.38 -5.32
C PHE A 60 -0.73 9.06 -6.36
N ARG A 61 -0.29 8.80 -7.60
CA ARG A 61 -1.10 8.12 -8.61
C ARG A 61 -0.80 6.64 -8.56
N VAL A 62 -1.84 5.83 -8.33
CA VAL A 62 -1.75 4.37 -8.28
C VAL A 62 -2.25 3.77 -9.59
N THR A 63 -1.47 2.87 -10.21
CA THR A 63 -1.90 2.10 -11.38
C THR A 63 -1.61 0.63 -11.19
N TYR A 64 -2.45 -0.22 -11.76
CA TYR A 64 -2.35 -1.67 -11.61
C TYR A 64 -1.90 -2.32 -12.89
N GLU A 65 -0.92 -3.20 -12.78
CA GLU A 65 -0.44 -4.06 -13.85
C GLU A 65 -0.52 -5.52 -13.39
N THR A 66 -0.46 -6.47 -14.32
CA THR A 66 -0.53 -7.90 -13.99
C THR A 66 0.58 -8.28 -13.00
N GLY A 67 0.20 -8.51 -11.74
CA GLY A 67 1.09 -8.89 -10.64
C GLY A 67 1.79 -7.75 -9.90
N PHE A 68 1.57 -6.49 -10.30
CA PHE A 68 2.26 -5.33 -9.73
C PHE A 68 1.35 -4.14 -9.51
N THR A 69 1.69 -3.35 -8.49
CA THR A 69 1.11 -2.02 -8.28
C THR A 69 2.18 -0.97 -8.49
N CYS A 70 1.92 -0.01 -9.37
CA CYS A 70 2.80 1.11 -9.67
C CYS A 70 2.32 2.35 -8.91
N PHE A 71 3.25 3.06 -8.30
CA PHE A 71 3.03 4.27 -7.53
C PHE A 71 3.88 5.37 -8.13
N ASN A 72 3.25 6.47 -8.55
CA ASN A 72 3.92 7.61 -9.15
C ASN A 72 3.59 8.88 -8.36
N TRP A 73 4.53 9.78 -8.19
CA TRP A 73 4.35 11.05 -7.49
C TRP A 73 5.07 12.18 -8.21
N GLN A 74 4.85 13.42 -7.79
CA GLN A 74 5.66 14.57 -8.19
C GLN A 74 5.95 15.37 -6.93
N GLY A 75 7.13 15.17 -6.32
CA GLY A 75 7.50 15.81 -5.05
C GLY A 75 6.41 15.67 -3.98
N VAL A 76 6.31 14.49 -3.34
CA VAL A 76 5.41 14.32 -2.19
C VAL A 76 6.16 14.68 -0.92
N PHE A 77 5.62 15.69 -0.23
CA PHE A 77 5.98 16.21 1.09
C PHE A 77 7.43 16.65 1.29
#